data_AF-A0A1V4CFL0-F1
#
_entry.id   AF-A0A1V4CFL0-F1
#
_cell.length_a   1.000
_cell.length_b   1.000
_cell.length_c   1.000
_cell.angle_alpha   90.00
_cell.angle_beta   90.00
_cell.angle_gamma   90.00
#
_symmetry.space_group_name_H-M   'P 1'
#
loop_
_entity.id
_entity.type
_entity.pdbx_description
1 polymer ?
#
loop_
_entity_poly.entity_id
_entity_poly.type
_entity_poly.pdbx_seq_one_letter_code
_entity_poly.pdbx_strand_id
1 'polypeptide(L)'
;MKPMPSAFACVLGLVLLAGCTQEQQNKISRDIQNWTGTNGVLEIYAGDKLARRFLSIDKMSTALGTDDGKPRAYRYGYGVLDENQNMVADPGEKKVYFEISDYTNAVFFESPR
;
A
#
# COMPACT_ATOMS: atom_id res chain seq x y z
N MET A 1 23.09 40.52 20.00
CA MET A 1 22.13 39.79 19.14
C MET A 1 20.73 40.16 19.62
N LYS A 2 19.95 40.91 18.82
CA LYS A 2 18.60 41.36 19.24
C LYS A 2 17.60 40.20 19.13
N PRO A 3 16.67 40.03 20.09
CA PRO A 3 15.69 38.96 20.03
C PRO A 3 14.77 39.19 18.83
N MET A 4 14.62 38.16 18.00
CA MET A 4 13.67 38.18 16.90
C MET A 4 12.25 38.33 17.49
N PRO A 5 11.42 39.28 17.02
CA PRO A 5 10.13 39.53 17.63
C PRO A 5 9.23 38.30 17.45
N SER A 6 8.66 37.79 18.56
CA SER A 6 7.81 36.58 18.56
C SER A 6 6.67 36.63 17.55
N ALA A 7 6.17 37.83 17.22
CA ALA A 7 5.16 38.02 16.18
C ALA A 7 5.63 37.57 14.78
N PHE A 8 6.91 37.77 14.45
CA PHE A 8 7.47 37.36 13.15
C PHE A 8 7.60 35.83 13.05
N ALA A 9 7.91 35.16 14.16
CA ALA A 9 7.94 33.69 14.23
C ALA A 9 6.53 33.07 14.08
N CYS A 10 5.50 33.66 14.69
CA CYS A 10 4.12 33.19 14.55
C CYS A 10 3.57 33.37 13.13
N VAL A 11 3.84 34.51 12.48
CA VAL A 11 3.41 34.76 11.09
C VAL A 11 4.10 33.80 10.12
N LEU A 12 5.39 33.51 10.32
CA LEU A 12 6.11 32.54 9.49
C LEU A 12 5.56 31.11 9.65
N GLY A 13 5.17 30.73 10.87
CA GLY A 13 4.53 29.43 11.13
C GLY A 13 3.15 29.29 10.46
N LEU A 14 2.35 30.35 10.44
CA LEU A 14 1.03 30.36 9.79
C LEU A 14 1.12 30.25 8.26
N VAL A 15 2.13 30.88 7.64
CA VAL A 15 2.38 30.77 6.19
C VAL A 15 2.85 29.35 5.80
N LEU A 16 3.62 28.69 6.66
CA LEU A 16 4.05 27.30 6.44
C LEU A 16 2.89 26.29 6.53
N LEU A 17 1.90 26.54 7.40
CA LEU A 17 0.71 25.69 7.54
C LEU A 17 -0.29 25.86 6.38
N ALA A 18 -0.30 27.00 5.70
CA ALA A 18 -1.15 27.26 4.54
C ALA A 18 -0.75 26.45 3.28
N GLY A 19 0.46 25.89 3.23
CA GLY A 19 0.96 25.08 2.10
C GLY A 19 0.67 23.58 2.20
N CYS A 20 0.17 23.10 3.34
CA CYS A 20 -0.08 21.67 3.53
C CYS A 20 -1.52 21.34 3.13
N THR A 21 -1.74 21.12 1.83
CA THR A 21 -3.06 20.68 1.35
C THR A 21 -3.43 19.33 1.95
N GLN A 22 -4.72 19.02 2.01
CA GLN A 22 -5.19 17.70 2.46
C GLN A 22 -4.56 16.57 1.61
N GLU A 23 -4.30 16.81 0.33
CA GLU A 23 -3.59 15.88 -0.55
C GLU A 23 -2.10 15.73 -0.19
N GLN A 24 -1.40 16.82 0.16
CA GLN A 24 -0.01 16.78 0.63
C GLN A 24 0.09 16.03 1.97
N GLN A 25 -0.85 16.28 2.88
CA GLN A 25 -0.93 15.58 4.17
C GLN A 25 -1.24 14.08 3.98
N ASN A 26 -2.13 13.73 3.04
CA ASN A 26 -2.44 12.34 2.70
C ASN A 26 -1.24 11.62 2.06
N LYS A 27 -0.45 12.30 1.23
CA LYS A 27 0.81 11.76 0.67
C LYS A 27 1.80 11.48 1.80
N ILE A 28 2.07 12.46 2.67
CA ILE A 28 2.97 12.28 3.82
C ILE A 28 2.49 11.14 4.73
N SER A 29 1.19 11.07 5.01
CA SER A 29 0.62 10.00 5.83
C SER A 29 0.80 8.61 5.18
N ARG A 30 0.64 8.48 3.86
CA ARG A 30 0.84 7.22 3.12
C ARG A 30 2.30 6.87 2.86
N ASP A 31 3.18 7.86 2.81
CA ASP A 31 4.62 7.66 2.65
C ASP A 31 5.29 7.25 3.96
N ILE A 32 4.77 7.71 5.11
CA ILE A 32 5.24 7.35 6.45
C ILE A 32 4.60 6.05 6.95
N GLN A 33 3.32 5.83 6.62
CA GLN A 33 2.62 4.60 6.97
C GLN A 33 2.63 3.68 5.75
N ASN A 34 3.41 2.59 5.81
CA ASN A 34 3.10 1.45 4.95
C ASN A 34 1.71 0.96 5.37
N TRP A 35 0.68 1.33 4.61
CA TRP A 35 -0.72 1.26 5.04
C TRP A 35 -1.23 -0.15 5.36
N THR A 36 -0.48 -1.19 5.02
CA THR A 36 -0.72 -2.58 5.43
C THR A 36 0.42 -3.17 6.27
N GLY A 37 1.55 -2.48 6.43
CA GLY A 37 2.80 -3.13 6.84
C GLY A 37 3.09 -4.41 6.03
N THR A 38 3.84 -5.34 6.62
CA THR A 38 4.09 -6.70 6.08
C THR A 38 2.95 -7.69 6.33
N ASN A 39 1.72 -7.26 6.61
CA ASN A 39 0.58 -8.13 6.94
C ASN A 39 -0.51 -8.19 5.85
N GLY A 40 -0.27 -7.62 4.67
CA GLY A 40 -1.29 -7.49 3.63
C GLY A 40 -1.82 -8.84 3.14
N VAL A 41 -3.12 -8.88 2.87
CA VAL A 41 -3.84 -10.05 2.36
C VAL A 41 -4.47 -9.71 1.03
N LEU A 42 -4.21 -10.53 0.01
CA LEU A 42 -4.86 -10.46 -1.29
C LEU A 42 -5.77 -11.67 -1.46
N GLU A 43 -7.05 -11.43 -1.66
CA GLU A 43 -8.04 -12.45 -1.99
C GLU A 43 -8.56 -12.25 -3.40
N ILE A 44 -8.60 -13.33 -4.18
CA ILE A 44 -9.09 -13.36 -5.56
C ILE A 44 -10.35 -14.22 -5.60
N TYR A 45 -11.44 -13.66 -6.15
CA TYR A 45 -12.75 -14.29 -6.18
C TYR A 45 -13.15 -14.69 -7.61
N ALA A 46 -13.75 -15.87 -7.73
CA ALA A 46 -14.38 -16.37 -8.95
C ALA A 46 -15.87 -16.60 -8.67
N GLY A 47 -16.68 -15.57 -8.89
CA GLY A 47 -18.07 -15.57 -8.45
C GLY A 47 -18.16 -15.47 -6.92
N ASP A 48 -18.83 -16.44 -6.30
CA ASP A 48 -19.00 -16.57 -4.85
C ASP A 48 -17.87 -17.34 -4.15
N LYS A 49 -16.90 -17.86 -4.92
CA LYS A 49 -15.80 -18.69 -4.41
C LYS A 49 -14.50 -17.89 -4.27
N LEU A 50 -13.82 -18.05 -3.12
CA LEU A 50 -12.42 -17.67 -2.97
C LEU A 50 -11.56 -18.59 -3.85
N ALA A 51 -11.00 -18.04 -4.93
CA ALA A 51 -10.19 -18.79 -5.88
C ALA A 51 -8.74 -18.93 -5.40
N ARG A 52 -8.20 -17.88 -4.77
CA ARG A 52 -6.81 -17.84 -4.32
C ARG A 52 -6.63 -16.76 -3.26
N ARG A 53 -5.72 -17.01 -2.31
CA ARG A 53 -5.31 -16.02 -1.32
C ARG A 53 -3.80 -15.99 -1.16
N PHE A 54 -3.26 -14.79 -0.95
CA PHE A 54 -1.88 -14.56 -0.58
C PHE A 54 -1.82 -13.75 0.72
N LEU A 55 -0.94 -14.15 1.63
CA LEU A 55 -0.74 -13.53 2.94
C LEU A 55 0.61 -12.81 3.02
N SER A 56 0.79 -12.02 4.07
CA SER A 56 2.06 -11.37 4.41
C SER A 56 2.67 -10.56 3.26
N ILE A 57 1.80 -9.87 2.52
CA ILE A 57 2.18 -8.97 1.44
C ILE A 57 2.60 -7.63 2.04
N ASP A 58 3.81 -7.22 1.74
CA ASP A 58 4.34 -5.92 2.17
C ASP A 58 3.76 -4.75 1.36
N LYS A 59 3.65 -4.95 0.05
CA LYS A 59 3.18 -3.93 -0.88
C LYS A 59 2.67 -4.56 -2.17
N MET A 60 1.59 -3.98 -2.69
CA MET A 60 1.13 -4.16 -4.07
C MET A 60 1.67 -3.02 -4.93
N SER A 61 2.27 -3.35 -6.08
CA SER A 61 2.86 -2.36 -6.98
C SER A 61 2.29 -2.48 -8.39
N THR A 62 2.22 -1.36 -9.10
CA THR A 62 1.88 -1.31 -10.52
C THR A 62 3.17 -1.29 -11.33
N ALA A 63 3.29 -2.17 -12.33
CA ALA A 63 4.46 -2.16 -13.20
C ALA A 63 4.42 -0.95 -14.14
N LEU A 64 5.60 -0.42 -14.47
CA LEU A 64 5.77 0.62 -15.48
C LEU A 64 6.38 0.01 -16.74
N GLY A 65 5.96 0.47 -17.91
CA GLY A 65 6.61 0.09 -19.16
C GLY A 65 8.04 0.60 -19.23
N THR A 66 8.96 -0.25 -19.67
CA THR A 66 10.39 0.09 -19.80
C THR A 66 10.63 1.26 -20.76
N ASP A 67 9.89 1.30 -21.87
CA ASP A 67 10.12 2.28 -22.94
C ASP A 67 9.27 3.55 -22.78
N ASP A 68 8.01 3.41 -22.34
CA ASP A 68 7.04 4.52 -22.28
C ASP A 68 6.82 5.06 -20.86
N GLY A 69 7.34 4.38 -19.83
CA GLY A 69 7.13 4.72 -18.42
C GLY A 69 5.67 4.64 -17.97
N LYS A 70 4.77 4.08 -18.80
CA LYS A 70 3.33 4.11 -18.52
C LYS A 70 2.93 2.98 -17.57
N PRO A 71 1.97 3.21 -16.67
CA PRO A 71 1.41 2.16 -15.83
C PRO A 71 0.82 1.02 -16.65
N ARG A 72 1.13 -0.21 -16.27
CA ARG A 72 0.51 -1.43 -16.83
C ARG A 72 -0.79 -1.74 -16.12
N ALA A 73 -1.74 -2.35 -16.83
CA ALA A 73 -3.05 -2.72 -16.31
C ALA A 73 -3.01 -4.01 -15.46
N TYR A 74 -1.98 -4.15 -14.63
CA TYR A 74 -1.80 -5.23 -13.69
C TYR A 74 -1.01 -4.75 -12.47
N ARG A 75 -1.22 -5.44 -11.36
CA ARG A 75 -0.48 -5.25 -10.12
C ARG A 75 0.28 -6.51 -9.78
N TYR A 76 1.43 -6.33 -9.16
CA TYR A 76 2.28 -7.42 -8.74
C TYR A 76 2.70 -7.25 -7.28
N GLY A 77 3.11 -8.36 -6.68
CA GLY A 77 3.56 -8.40 -5.30
C GLY A 77 4.25 -9.70 -4.97
N TYR A 78 4.67 -9.80 -3.70
CA TYR A 78 5.21 -11.02 -3.13
C TYR A 78 4.46 -11.33 -1.85
N GLY A 79 3.97 -12.55 -1.71
CA GLY A 79 3.22 -13.01 -0.54
C GLY A 79 3.31 -14.52 -0.38
N VAL A 80 2.96 -15.02 0.81
CA VAL A 80 2.84 -16.46 1.08
C VAL A 80 1.55 -16.96 0.44
N LEU A 81 1.63 -18.00 -0.39
CA LEU A 81 0.44 -18.64 -0.94
C LEU A 81 -0.26 -19.44 0.17
N ASP A 82 -1.49 -19.04 0.51
CA ASP A 82 -2.36 -19.80 1.42
C ASP A 82 -3.08 -20.87 0.60
N GLU A 83 -2.52 -22.08 0.58
CA GLU A 83 -2.93 -23.18 -0.30
C GLU A 83 -4.25 -23.82 0.13
N ASN A 84 -4.46 -23.92 1.45
CA ASN A 84 -5.65 -24.54 2.03
C ASN A 84 -6.75 -23.54 2.39
N GLN A 85 -6.48 -22.24 2.19
CA GLN A 85 -7.39 -21.14 2.46
C GLN A 85 -7.83 -21.05 3.94
N ASN A 86 -6.89 -21.21 4.88
CA ASN A 86 -7.16 -21.10 6.32
C ASN A 86 -6.77 -19.76 6.98
N MET A 87 -6.23 -18.78 6.22
CA MET A 87 -5.72 -17.48 6.72
C MET A 87 -4.48 -17.59 7.62
N VAL A 88 -3.73 -18.68 7.52
CA VAL A 88 -2.50 -18.92 8.28
C VAL A 88 -1.38 -19.25 7.29
N ALA A 89 -0.20 -18.68 7.49
CA ALA A 89 0.99 -19.09 6.74
C ALA A 89 1.51 -20.41 7.31
N ASP A 90 1.10 -21.53 6.71
CA ASP A 90 1.41 -22.87 7.23
C ASP A 90 2.87 -23.29 6.96
N PRO A 91 3.44 -24.18 7.78
CA PRO A 91 4.76 -24.74 7.52
C PRO A 91 4.82 -25.45 6.16
N GLY A 92 5.61 -24.90 5.24
CA GLY A 92 5.79 -25.44 3.88
C GLY A 92 5.20 -24.54 2.80
N GLU A 93 4.28 -23.63 3.16
CA GLU A 93 3.82 -22.58 2.26
C GLU A 93 4.93 -21.58 1.98
N LYS A 94 5.06 -21.18 0.72
CA LYS A 94 6.20 -20.37 0.27
C LYS A 94 5.77 -18.97 -0.11
N LYS A 95 6.65 -18.01 0.15
CA LYS A 95 6.57 -16.69 -0.44
C LYS A 95 6.84 -16.79 -1.94
N VAL A 96 5.89 -16.34 -2.74
CA VAL A 96 5.92 -16.38 -4.20
C VAL A 96 5.67 -15.00 -4.78
N TYR A 97 6.15 -14.81 -6.02
CA TYR A 97 5.75 -13.70 -6.87
C TYR A 97 4.36 -13.97 -7.46
N PHE A 98 3.53 -12.94 -7.57
CA PHE A 98 2.26 -13.03 -8.29
C PHE A 98 1.97 -11.74 -9.06
N GLU A 99 1.15 -11.88 -10.10
CA GLU A 99 0.54 -10.78 -10.85
C GLU A 99 -0.97 -10.97 -10.92
N ILE A 100 -1.71 -9.88 -10.81
CA ILE A 100 -3.15 -9.84 -11.05
C ILE A 100 -3.47 -8.70 -12.02
N SER A 101 -4.38 -8.92 -12.95
CA SER A 101 -4.90 -7.84 -13.80
C SER A 101 -5.72 -6.86 -12.94
N ASP A 102 -5.77 -5.58 -13.32
CA ASP A 102 -6.68 -4.60 -12.71
C ASP A 102 -8.17 -4.98 -12.87
N TYR A 103 -8.49 -5.89 -13.80
CA TYR A 103 -9.84 -6.41 -14.01
C TYR A 103 -10.14 -7.69 -13.20
N THR A 104 -9.20 -8.13 -12.36
CA THR A 104 -9.40 -9.28 -11.47
C THR A 104 -10.35 -8.88 -10.34
N ASN A 105 -11.37 -9.70 -10.08
CA ASN A 105 -12.19 -9.52 -8.88
C ASN A 105 -11.37 -9.90 -7.65
N ALA A 106 -10.77 -8.91 -7.01
CA ALA A 106 -9.88 -9.10 -5.89
C ALA A 106 -10.01 -7.98 -4.86
N VAL A 107 -9.77 -8.32 -3.60
CA VAL A 107 -9.68 -7.37 -2.49
C VAL A 107 -8.29 -7.48 -1.87
N PHE A 108 -7.66 -6.33 -1.65
CA PHE A 108 -6.40 -6.24 -0.92
C PHE A 108 -6.63 -5.44 0.35
N PHE A 109 -6.32 -6.03 1.50
CA PHE A 109 -6.62 -5.47 2.81
C PHE A 109 -5.53 -5.83 3.83
N GLU A 110 -5.53 -5.10 4.95
CA GLU A 110 -4.64 -5.35 6.09
C GLU A 110 -5.20 -6.49 6.95
N SER A 111 -4.38 -7.48 7.33
CA SER A 111 -4.81 -8.46 8.34
C SER A 111 -4.86 -7.80 9.72
N PRO A 112 -6.02 -7.77 10.40
CA PRO A 112 -6.13 -7.14 11.73
C PRO A 112 -5.55 -8.02 12.86
N ARG A 113 -4.98 -9.17 12.52
CA ARG A 113 -4.42 -10.17 13.43
C ARG A 113 -3.07 -10.63 12.90
#